data_AF-A0A7J4BE59-F1
#
_entry.id   AF-A0A7J4BE59-F1
#
_cell.length_a   1.000
_cell.length_b   1.000
_cell.length_c   1.000
_cell.angle_alpha   90.00
_cell.angle_beta   90.00
_cell.angle_gamma   90.00
#
_symmetry.space_group_name_H-M   'P 1'
#
loop_
_entity.id
_entity.type
_entity.pdbx_description
1 polymer ?
#
loop_
_entity_poly.entity_id
_entity_poly.type
_entity_poly.pdbx_seq_one_letter_code
_entity_poly.pdbx_strand_id
1 'polypeptide(L)'
;MKDVWQFALFQVKTEKILPEDVIRAAEACINIFQIKLKSIHYTLGSTKEVSTTKEVADFIKEAAKKKWPETFYIDGEFLGEEVTILLNYHSAFRNRPCSLSLSIYSHSRAWLKAPKAKKKKFNEMFAELKRTLGVKNENVDHNTEYEEMYGKLGKDGFII
;
A
#
# COMPACT_ATOMS: atom_id res chain seq x y z
N MET A 1 -5.24 -8.90 -19.31
CA MET A 1 -4.77 -8.48 -17.97
C MET A 1 -4.14 -7.12 -18.13
N LYS A 2 -4.59 -6.10 -17.38
CA LYS A 2 -3.85 -4.84 -17.27
C LYS A 2 -2.57 -5.15 -16.49
N ASP A 3 -1.42 -4.65 -16.93
CA ASP A 3 -0.16 -4.89 -16.23
C ASP A 3 -0.15 -4.08 -14.93
N VAL A 4 -0.31 -4.74 -13.79
CA VAL A 4 -0.24 -4.12 -12.47
C VAL A 4 1.18 -4.25 -11.93
N TRP A 5 1.81 -3.13 -11.60
CA TRP A 5 3.19 -3.07 -11.12
C TRP A 5 3.22 -2.55 -9.70
N GLN A 6 3.82 -3.32 -8.79
CA GLN A 6 4.21 -2.80 -7.49
C GLN A 6 5.52 -2.05 -7.61
N PHE A 7 5.59 -0.86 -7.05
CA PHE A 7 6.83 -0.07 -7.06
C PHE A 7 7.20 0.49 -5.67
N ALA A 8 6.40 0.17 -4.66
CA ALA A 8 6.65 0.46 -3.26
C ALA A 8 6.16 -0.70 -2.38
N LEU A 9 7.01 -1.16 -1.45
CA LEU A 9 6.64 -2.06 -0.37
C LEU A 9 7.26 -1.54 0.93
N PHE A 10 6.44 -1.44 1.96
CA PHE A 10 6.90 -1.20 3.32
C PHE A 10 6.34 -2.28 4.21
N GLN A 11 7.15 -2.78 5.13
CA GLN A 11 6.70 -3.67 6.17
C GLN A 11 7.22 -3.18 7.52
N VAL A 12 6.30 -2.92 8.44
CA VAL A 12 6.59 -2.61 9.84
C VAL A 12 6.20 -3.81 10.66
N LYS A 13 7.14 -4.34 11.46
CA LYS A 13 6.89 -5.41 12.43
C LYS A 13 6.87 -4.82 13.83
N THR A 14 5.87 -5.16 14.62
CA THR A 14 5.68 -4.65 15.99
C THR A 14 4.94 -5.70 16.82
N GLU A 15 4.98 -5.58 18.15
CA GLU A 15 4.22 -6.44 19.06
C GLU A 15 2.70 -6.25 18.88
N LYS A 16 2.29 -5.03 18.52
CA LYS A 16 0.89 -4.65 18.33
C LYS A 16 0.75 -3.61 17.22
N ILE A 17 -0.20 -3.79 16.32
CA ILE A 17 -0.66 -2.77 15.37
C ILE A 17 -1.97 -2.18 15.88
N LEU A 18 -2.01 -0.86 16.03
CA LEU A 18 -3.21 -0.10 16.36
C LEU A 18 -3.82 0.51 15.09
N PRO A 19 -5.14 0.81 15.07
CA PRO A 19 -5.76 1.53 13.95
C PRO A 19 -5.03 2.84 13.61
N GLU A 20 -4.51 3.53 14.62
CA GLU A 20 -3.73 4.77 14.47
C GLU A 20 -2.44 4.56 13.68
N ASP A 21 -1.79 3.39 13.79
CA ASP A 21 -0.60 3.06 13.00
C ASP A 21 -0.95 2.89 11.51
N VAL A 22 -2.09 2.24 11.23
CA VAL A 22 -2.61 2.04 9.87
C VAL A 22 -3.00 3.39 9.25
N ILE A 23 -3.68 4.24 10.02
CA ILE A 23 -4.06 5.60 9.61
C ILE A 23 -2.83 6.41 9.28
N ARG A 24 -1.82 6.43 10.17
CA ARG A 24 -0.58 7.15 9.95
C ARG A 24 0.14 6.68 8.68
N ALA A 25 0.15 5.38 8.42
CA ALA A 25 0.74 4.82 7.20
C ALA A 25 -0.01 5.24 5.94
N ALA A 26 -1.33 5.16 5.95
CA ALA A 26 -2.19 5.59 4.85
C ALA A 26 -2.03 7.09 4.57
N GLU A 27 -2.13 7.94 5.60
CA GLU A 27 -2.01 9.39 5.48
C GLU A 27 -0.63 9.80 4.97
N ALA A 28 0.45 9.21 5.51
CA ALA A 28 1.80 9.47 5.04
C ALA A 28 1.94 9.13 3.55
N CYS A 29 1.41 7.97 3.13
CA CYS A 29 1.41 7.57 1.73
C CYS A 29 0.64 8.56 0.84
N ILE A 30 -0.60 8.87 1.19
CA ILE A 30 -1.48 9.75 0.43
C ILE A 30 -0.87 11.15 0.31
N ASN A 31 -0.36 11.70 1.42
CA ASN A 31 0.18 13.05 1.46
C ASN A 31 1.53 13.15 0.75
N ILE A 32 2.44 12.20 0.98
CA ILE A 32 3.76 12.25 0.32
C ILE A 32 3.58 12.06 -1.18
N PHE A 33 2.79 11.07 -1.60
CA PHE A 33 2.52 10.83 -3.02
C PHE A 33 1.49 11.77 -3.64
N GLN A 34 0.89 12.68 -2.87
CA GLN A 34 -0.14 13.61 -3.36
C GLN A 34 -1.24 12.86 -4.14
N ILE A 35 -1.68 11.71 -3.60
CA ILE A 35 -2.63 10.83 -4.26
C ILE A 35 -4.00 11.47 -4.20
N LYS A 36 -4.63 11.68 -5.36
CA LYS A 36 -6.04 12.06 -5.43
C LYS A 36 -6.88 10.82 -5.18
N LEU A 37 -7.61 10.82 -4.07
CA LEU A 37 -8.40 9.67 -3.64
C LEU A 37 -9.63 9.47 -4.53
N LYS A 38 -10.02 8.20 -4.71
CA LYS A 38 -11.26 7.80 -5.41
C LYS A 38 -12.11 6.90 -4.53
N SER A 39 -11.57 5.78 -4.06
CA SER A 39 -12.35 4.76 -3.36
C SER A 39 -11.53 3.89 -2.42
N ILE A 40 -12.21 3.21 -1.49
CA ILE A 40 -11.68 2.15 -0.63
C ILE A 40 -12.46 0.86 -0.91
N HIS A 41 -11.73 -0.24 -1.08
CA HIS A 41 -12.25 -1.60 -1.18
C HIS A 41 -11.80 -2.41 0.03
N TYR A 42 -12.74 -3.11 0.68
CA TYR A 42 -12.50 -3.66 2.03
C TYR A 42 -13.15 -5.00 2.31
N THR A 43 -14.09 -5.42 1.48
CA THR A 43 -14.62 -6.79 1.43
C THR A 43 -14.86 -7.12 -0.03
N LEU A 44 -14.91 -8.40 -0.40
CA LEU A 44 -15.11 -8.81 -1.79
C LEU A 44 -16.37 -8.12 -2.35
N GLY A 45 -16.18 -7.21 -3.32
CA GLY A 45 -17.25 -6.44 -3.97
C GLY A 45 -17.77 -5.22 -3.20
N SER A 46 -17.23 -4.88 -2.02
CA SER A 46 -17.62 -3.67 -1.28
C SER A 46 -16.67 -2.50 -1.55
N THR A 47 -17.25 -1.37 -1.94
CA THR A 47 -16.53 -0.14 -2.31
C THR A 47 -17.14 1.04 -1.56
N LYS A 48 -16.30 1.96 -1.09
CA LYS A 48 -16.70 3.25 -0.53
C LYS A 48 -15.95 4.36 -1.25
N GLU A 49 -16.65 5.33 -1.82
CA GLU A 49 -16.01 6.52 -2.39
C GLU A 49 -15.40 7.38 -1.28
N VAL A 50 -14.19 7.89 -1.53
CA VAL A 50 -13.46 8.76 -0.61
C VAL A 50 -12.70 9.81 -1.40
N SER A 51 -12.63 11.01 -0.84
CA SER A 51 -11.97 12.17 -1.44
C SER A 51 -10.94 12.82 -0.51
N THR A 52 -10.98 12.49 0.77
CA THR A 52 -10.10 13.07 1.79
C THR A 52 -9.41 12.02 2.66
N THR A 53 -8.23 12.36 3.19
CA THR A 53 -7.51 11.53 4.19
C THR A 53 -8.33 11.33 5.46
N LYS A 54 -9.15 12.31 5.85
CA LYS A 54 -10.08 12.20 6.98
C LYS A 54 -11.09 11.08 6.78
N GLU A 55 -11.69 10.96 5.60
CA GLU A 55 -12.64 9.88 5.28
C GLU A 55 -11.98 8.50 5.31
N VAL A 56 -10.71 8.40 4.88
CA VAL A 56 -9.90 7.18 5.00
C VAL A 56 -9.67 6.85 6.47
N ALA A 57 -9.28 7.84 7.30
CA ALA A 57 -9.04 7.64 8.71
C ALA A 57 -10.31 7.21 9.47
N ASP A 58 -11.44 7.88 9.20
CA ASP A 58 -12.73 7.56 9.79
C ASP A 58 -13.19 6.15 9.37
N PHE A 59 -12.96 5.77 8.12
CA PHE A 59 -13.22 4.42 7.63
C PHE A 59 -12.37 3.36 8.38
N ILE A 60 -11.07 3.58 8.56
CA ILE A 60 -10.20 2.63 9.28
C ILE A 60 -10.65 2.48 10.75
N LYS A 61 -11.02 3.57 11.41
CA LYS A 61 -11.58 3.53 12.78
C LYS A 61 -12.88 2.73 12.84
N GLU A 62 -13.75 2.89 11.86
CA GLU A 62 -15.00 2.13 11.76
C GLU A 62 -14.73 0.64 11.51
N ALA A 63 -13.82 0.33 10.59
CA ALA A 63 -13.41 -1.03 10.27
C ALA A 63 -12.85 -1.76 11.50
N ALA A 64 -12.01 -1.09 12.29
CA ALA A 64 -11.47 -1.62 13.54
C ALA A 64 -12.57 -1.95 14.57
N LYS A 65 -13.57 -1.07 14.73
CA LYS A 65 -14.72 -1.32 15.63
C LYS A 65 -15.55 -2.51 15.18
N LYS A 66 -15.72 -2.70 13.88
CA LYS A 66 -16.50 -3.79 13.28
C LYS A 66 -15.72 -5.09 13.10
N LYS A 67 -14.43 -5.12 13.45
CA LYS A 67 -13.52 -6.26 13.22
C LYS A 67 -13.52 -6.71 11.76
N TRP A 68 -13.56 -5.75 10.84
CA TRP A 68 -13.46 -5.96 9.40
C TRP A 68 -12.11 -6.55 9.01
N PRO A 69 -12.00 -7.18 7.83
CA PRO A 69 -10.76 -7.84 7.41
C PRO A 69 -9.57 -6.88 7.44
N GLU A 70 -8.42 -7.48 7.64
CA GLU A 70 -7.12 -6.86 7.85
C GLU A 70 -6.53 -6.19 6.58
N THR A 71 -7.24 -6.28 5.45
CA THR A 71 -6.77 -5.86 4.12
C THR A 71 -7.71 -4.83 3.49
N PHE A 72 -7.14 -3.72 3.03
CA PHE A 72 -7.84 -2.62 2.38
C PHE A 72 -7.08 -2.19 1.12
N TYR A 73 -7.82 -1.84 0.08
CA TYR A 73 -7.28 -1.24 -1.15
C TYR A 73 -7.82 0.18 -1.27
N ILE A 74 -6.95 1.16 -1.39
CA ILE A 74 -7.32 2.56 -1.61
C ILE A 74 -6.94 2.92 -3.03
N ASP A 75 -7.93 3.13 -3.87
CA ASP A 75 -7.71 3.56 -5.25
C ASP A 75 -7.63 5.09 -5.33
N GLY A 76 -6.77 5.55 -6.21
CA GLY A 76 -6.55 6.96 -6.46
C GLY A 76 -5.81 7.23 -7.75
N GLU A 77 -5.36 8.46 -7.89
CA GLU A 77 -4.57 8.93 -9.01
C GLU A 77 -3.29 9.61 -8.51
N PHE A 78 -2.16 9.23 -9.11
CA PHE A 78 -0.86 9.84 -8.89
C PHE A 78 -0.27 10.27 -10.23
N LEU A 79 -0.02 11.57 -10.41
CA LEU A 79 0.55 12.13 -11.65
C LEU A 79 -0.21 11.75 -12.92
N GLY A 80 -1.54 11.59 -12.84
CA GLY A 80 -2.40 11.21 -13.96
C GLY A 80 -2.49 9.71 -14.22
N GLU A 81 -1.85 8.88 -13.39
CA GLU A 81 -1.92 7.42 -13.49
C GLU A 81 -2.78 6.84 -12.36
N GLU A 82 -3.54 5.80 -12.66
CA GLU A 82 -4.29 5.06 -11.64
C GLU A 82 -3.34 4.28 -10.74
N VAL A 83 -3.50 4.49 -9.43
CA VAL A 83 -2.73 3.82 -8.40
C VAL A 83 -3.63 3.19 -7.35
N THR A 84 -3.16 2.09 -6.79
CA THR A 84 -3.82 1.40 -5.68
C THR A 84 -2.84 1.31 -4.51
N ILE A 85 -3.25 1.78 -3.34
CA ILE A 85 -2.53 1.56 -2.09
C ILE A 85 -3.15 0.34 -1.43
N LEU A 86 -2.36 -0.71 -1.22
CA LEU A 86 -2.74 -1.86 -0.41
C LEU A 86 -2.24 -1.65 1.01
N LEU A 87 -3.16 -1.65 1.95
CA LEU A 87 -2.90 -1.70 3.38
C LEU A 87 -3.28 -3.08 3.86
N ASN A 88 -2.30 -3.85 4.33
CA ASN A 88 -2.56 -5.14 4.95
C ASN A 88 -1.92 -5.16 6.33
N TYR A 89 -2.68 -5.39 7.39
CA TYR A 89 -2.12 -5.49 8.73
C TYR A 89 -2.55 -6.79 9.43
N HIS A 90 -1.58 -7.61 9.80
CA HIS A 90 -1.85 -8.84 10.53
C HIS A 90 -1.75 -8.64 12.03
N SER A 91 -2.82 -9.00 12.74
CA SER A 91 -2.79 -9.19 14.18
C SER A 91 -1.99 -10.45 14.54
N ALA A 92 -1.33 -10.43 15.71
CA ALA A 92 -0.45 -11.51 16.13
C ALA A 92 -1.18 -12.86 16.19
N PHE A 93 -0.80 -13.80 15.32
CA PHE A 93 -1.23 -15.20 15.38
C PHE A 93 -0.04 -16.07 15.76
N ARG A 94 -0.14 -16.81 16.88
CA ARG A 94 0.85 -17.79 17.40
C ARG A 94 2.31 -17.30 17.33
N ASN A 95 2.77 -16.57 18.35
CA ASN A 95 4.17 -16.18 18.55
C ASN A 95 4.85 -15.44 17.36
N ARG A 96 4.08 -14.92 16.41
CA ARG A 96 4.58 -14.06 15.33
C ARG A 96 4.28 -12.60 15.66
N PRO A 97 5.23 -11.68 15.45
CA PRO A 97 4.97 -10.25 15.63
C PRO A 97 3.87 -9.79 14.66
N CYS A 98 3.07 -8.82 15.09
CA CYS A 98 2.15 -8.12 14.19
C CYS A 98 2.95 -7.49 13.04
N SER A 99 2.33 -7.40 11.87
CA SER A 99 2.95 -6.72 10.73
C SER A 99 1.97 -5.84 9.98
N LEU A 100 2.35 -4.61 9.70
CA LEU A 100 1.67 -3.74 8.75
C LEU A 100 2.49 -3.69 7.47
N SER A 101 1.89 -4.10 6.35
CA SER A 101 2.43 -3.88 5.03
C SER A 101 1.66 -2.80 4.29
N LEU A 102 2.41 -1.98 3.57
CA LEU A 102 1.91 -0.94 2.68
C LEU A 102 2.54 -1.16 1.31
N SER A 103 1.72 -1.38 0.30
CA SER A 103 2.16 -1.51 -1.09
C SER A 103 1.49 -0.44 -1.95
N ILE A 104 2.22 0.13 -2.91
CA ILE A 104 1.64 1.02 -3.92
C ILE A 104 1.81 0.38 -5.29
N TYR A 105 0.69 0.20 -5.97
CA TYR A 105 0.58 -0.37 -7.30
C TYR A 105 0.21 0.70 -8.32
N SER A 106 0.72 0.57 -9.55
CA SER A 106 0.27 1.32 -10.72
C SER A 106 -0.27 0.34 -11.74
N HIS A 107 -1.37 0.71 -12.38
CA HIS A 107 -1.99 -0.06 -13.46
C HIS A 107 -1.34 0.20 -14.83
N SER A 108 -0.20 0.90 -14.86
CA SER A 108 0.44 1.39 -16.08
C SER A 108 1.96 1.15 -16.09
N ARG A 109 2.44 0.49 -17.16
CA ARG A 109 3.88 0.36 -17.47
C ARG A 109 4.55 1.72 -17.76
N ALA A 110 3.79 2.80 -17.95
CA ALA A 110 4.35 4.12 -18.29
C ALA A 110 5.38 4.60 -17.24
N TRP A 111 5.21 4.19 -15.98
CA TRP A 111 6.14 4.54 -14.91
C TRP A 111 7.53 3.92 -15.07
N LEU A 112 7.63 2.67 -15.55
CA LEU A 112 8.93 2.02 -15.81
C LEU A 112 9.71 2.74 -16.90
N LYS A 113 8.99 3.31 -17.87
CA LYS A 113 9.54 4.12 -18.98
C LYS A 113 9.60 5.62 -18.64
N ALA A 114 9.25 6.03 -17.42
CA ALA A 114 9.24 7.43 -17.05
C ALA A 114 10.65 8.04 -17.13
N PRO A 115 10.76 9.33 -17.53
CA PRO A 115 12.04 10.03 -17.57
C PRO A 115 12.79 9.94 -16.23
N LYS A 116 14.14 9.95 -16.27
CA LYS A 116 15.01 9.86 -15.08
C LYS A 116 14.61 10.84 -13.97
N ALA A 117 14.16 12.05 -14.33
CA ALA A 117 13.69 13.05 -13.37
C ALA A 117 12.45 12.61 -12.57
N LYS A 118 11.48 11.94 -13.21
CA LYS A 118 10.29 11.39 -12.52
C LYS A 118 10.68 10.25 -11.58
N LYS A 119 11.61 9.39 -12.01
CA LYS A 119 12.16 8.31 -11.16
C LYS A 119 12.90 8.86 -9.93
N LYS A 120 13.71 9.91 -10.11
CA LYS A 120 14.42 10.59 -9.01
C LYS A 120 13.45 11.17 -7.98
N LYS A 121 12.46 11.94 -8.44
CA LYS A 121 11.42 12.53 -7.57
C LYS A 121 10.69 11.46 -6.76
N PHE A 122 10.35 10.34 -7.40
CA PHE A 122 9.72 9.23 -6.69
C PHE A 122 10.61 8.58 -5.64
N ASN A 123 11.89 8.36 -5.94
CA ASN A 123 12.83 7.82 -4.95
C ASN A 123 12.99 8.76 -3.75
N GLU A 124 12.95 10.08 -3.97
CA GLU A 124 12.94 11.09 -2.91
C GLU A 124 11.68 10.98 -2.05
N MET A 125 10.51 10.90 -2.67
CA MET A 125 9.22 10.70 -2.00
C MET A 125 9.17 9.38 -1.21
N PHE A 126 9.71 8.31 -1.78
CA PHE A 126 9.80 7.02 -1.10
C PHE A 126 10.75 7.05 0.11
N ALA A 127 11.88 7.73 -0.02
CA ALA A 127 12.81 7.95 1.10
C ALA A 127 12.18 8.82 2.19
N GLU A 128 11.38 9.82 1.83
CA GLU A 128 10.58 10.61 2.75
C GLU A 128 9.55 9.73 3.48
N LEU A 129 8.84 8.84 2.77
CA LEU A 129 7.89 7.93 3.38
C LEU A 129 8.55 6.98 4.38
N LYS A 130 9.73 6.42 4.06
CA LYS A 130 10.53 5.64 5.03
C LYS A 130 10.82 6.43 6.29
N ARG A 131 11.26 7.69 6.14
CA ARG A 131 11.61 8.58 7.25
C ARG A 131 10.38 8.88 8.11
N THR A 132 9.26 9.21 7.49
CA THR A 132 7.99 9.52 8.17
C THR A 132 7.45 8.32 8.95
N LEU A 133 7.60 7.11 8.41
CA LEU A 133 7.15 5.88 9.08
C LEU A 133 8.16 5.33 10.09
N GLY A 134 9.38 5.88 10.16
CA GLY A 134 10.44 5.38 11.04
C GLY A 134 10.96 3.99 10.66
N VAL A 135 10.82 3.59 9.39
CA VAL A 135 11.29 2.29 8.88
C VAL A 135 12.80 2.35 8.71
N LYS A 136 13.55 1.61 9.53
CA LYS A 136 14.99 1.41 9.32
C LYS A 136 15.21 0.53 8.08
N ASN A 137 16.27 0.81 7.31
CA ASN A 137 16.56 0.31 5.95
C ASN A 137 16.63 -1.22 5.76
N GLU A 138 16.28 -2.03 6.75
CA GLU A 138 16.58 -3.46 6.79
C GLU A 138 15.53 -4.35 6.10
N ASN A 139 14.40 -3.81 5.60
CA ASN A 139 13.31 -4.65 5.02
C ASN A 139 12.62 -4.04 3.79
N VAL A 140 13.33 -3.28 2.94
CA VAL A 140 12.70 -2.68 1.77
C VAL A 140 13.44 -3.10 0.51
N ASP A 141 12.90 -4.13 -0.13
CA ASP A 141 13.36 -4.57 -1.44
C ASP A 141 13.04 -3.47 -2.47
N HIS A 142 14.10 -2.93 -3.07
CA HIS A 142 14.02 -1.89 -4.09
C HIS A 142 13.96 -2.57 -5.45
N ASN A 143 12.93 -2.27 -6.25
CA ASN A 143 12.76 -2.78 -7.60
C ASN A 143 12.70 -4.31 -7.70
N THR A 144 11.82 -4.97 -6.97
CA THR A 144 11.37 -6.28 -7.43
C THR A 144 10.43 -6.03 -8.60
N GLU A 145 10.91 -6.22 -9.83
CA GLU A 145 10.03 -6.40 -10.98
C GLU A 145 9.03 -7.50 -10.58
N TYR A 146 7.78 -7.11 -10.40
CA TYR A 146 6.71 -7.99 -9.93
C TYR A 146 6.47 -9.20 -10.87
N GLU A 147 7.11 -9.20 -12.05
CA GLU A 147 7.18 -10.34 -12.97
C GLU A 147 7.81 -11.59 -12.33
N GLU A 148 8.76 -11.51 -11.40
CA GLU A 148 9.35 -12.72 -10.81
C GLU A 148 8.50 -13.38 -9.72
N MET A 149 7.71 -12.62 -8.95
CA MET A 149 6.84 -13.21 -7.92
C MET A 149 5.59 -13.83 -8.54
N TYR A 150 4.94 -13.19 -9.52
CA TYR A 150 3.77 -13.77 -10.18
C TYR A 150 4.07 -14.58 -11.44
N GLY A 151 5.23 -14.41 -12.08
CA GLY A 151 5.72 -15.35 -13.10
C GLY A 151 6.05 -16.74 -12.52
N LYS A 152 6.33 -16.83 -11.21
CA LYS A 152 6.40 -18.09 -10.46
C LYS A 152 5.05 -18.55 -9.91
N LEU A 153 4.18 -17.65 -9.43
CA LEU A 153 2.79 -18.01 -9.05
C LEU A 153 1.91 -18.43 -10.24
N GLY A 154 2.32 -18.12 -11.47
CA GLY A 154 1.67 -18.60 -12.69
C GLY A 154 2.09 -20.00 -13.14
N LYS A 155 3.08 -20.62 -12.49
CA LYS A 155 3.51 -22.00 -12.83
C LYS A 155 3.22 -23.02 -11.74
N ASP A 156 3.23 -22.63 -10.46
CA ASP A 156 2.94 -23.55 -9.36
C ASP A 156 2.00 -22.92 -8.32
N GLY A 157 0.70 -23.24 -8.42
CA GLY A 157 -0.20 -23.32 -7.27
C GLY A 157 -0.87 -22.03 -6.75
N PHE A 158 -2.21 -22.02 -6.78
CA PHE A 158 -3.11 -21.09 -6.07
C PHE A 158 -2.88 -21.08 -4.54
N ILE A 159 -3.41 -20.08 -3.84
CA ILE A 159 -4.49 -20.21 -2.81
C ILE A 159 -4.90 -18.80 -2.28
N ILE A 160 -6.22 -18.58 -2.31
CA ILE A 160 -7.13 -17.74 -1.50
C ILE A 160 -6.48 -16.75 -0.50
#